data_AF-D2QC11-F1
#
_entry.id   AF-D2QC11-F1
#
_cell.length_a   1.000
_cell.length_b   1.000
_cell.length_c   1.000
_cell.angle_alpha   90.00
_cell.angle_beta   90.00
_cell.angle_gamma   90.00
#
_symmetry.space_group_name_H-M   'P 1'
#
loop_
_entity.id
_entity.type
_entity.pdbx_description
1 polymer ?
#
loop_
_entity_poly.entity_id
_entity_poly.type
_entity_poly.pdbx_seq_one_letter_code
_entity_poly.pdbx_strand_id
1 'polypeptide(L)'
;MMDSNIVESAYGKAVIGIDQALLIAPYPTWYSYVMNLPLPERLTYVAVVFHNQVFNGGLYQYFFNSYGQFAFETINCLQLINAFPQAVILSTAIEYLKLKEPNIERLIAKIANRGLTH
;
A
#
# COMPACT_ATOMS: atom_id res chain seq x y z
N MET A 1 10.38 -2.11 -23.64
CA MET A 1 9.62 -1.02 -23.00
C MET A 1 8.30 -1.63 -22.58
N MET A 2 7.99 -1.62 -21.29
CA MET A 2 6.66 -2.01 -20.80
C MET A 2 5.71 -0.91 -21.27
N ASP A 3 4.62 -1.26 -21.97
CA ASP A 3 3.67 -0.28 -22.51
C ASP A 3 3.12 0.60 -21.37
N SER A 4 3.64 1.82 -21.24
CA SER A 4 3.21 2.81 -20.24
C SER A 4 1.69 3.02 -20.26
N ASN A 5 1.09 2.87 -21.45
CA ASN A 5 -0.33 2.91 -21.70
C ASN A 5 -1.15 1.90 -20.87
N ILE A 6 -0.62 0.71 -20.56
CA ILE A 6 -1.35 -0.32 -19.80
C ILE A 6 -1.38 0.03 -18.31
N VAL A 7 -0.22 0.44 -17.76
CA VAL A 7 -0.09 0.83 -16.35
C VAL A 7 -0.90 2.10 -16.08
N GLU A 8 -0.79 3.10 -16.96
CA GLU A 8 -1.57 4.34 -16.85
C GLU A 8 -3.07 4.07 -16.94
N SER A 9 -3.51 3.16 -17.83
CA SER A 9 -4.93 2.79 -17.93
C SER A 9 -5.44 2.09 -16.67
N ALA A 10 -4.73 1.08 -16.17
CA ALA A 10 -5.14 0.33 -14.98
C ALA A 10 -5.10 1.21 -13.73
N TYR A 11 -4.06 2.04 -13.57
CA TYR A 11 -3.98 3.00 -12.47
C TYR A 11 -5.09 4.05 -12.57
N GLY A 12 -5.31 4.59 -13.76
CA GLY A 12 -6.37 5.56 -14.03
C GLY A 12 -7.74 5.02 -13.61
N LYS A 13 -8.06 3.77 -13.96
CA LYS A 13 -9.29 3.10 -13.51
C LYS A 13 -9.35 2.89 -12.01
N ALA A 14 -8.26 2.49 -11.39
CA ALA A 14 -8.20 2.25 -9.95
C ALA A 14 -8.55 3.51 -9.13
N VAL A 15 -8.15 4.68 -9.61
CA VAL A 15 -8.31 5.95 -8.89
C VAL A 15 -9.63 6.71 -9.19
N ILE A 16 -10.48 6.23 -10.12
CA ILE A 16 -11.73 6.92 -10.50
C ILE A 16 -12.64 7.19 -9.28
N GLY A 17 -12.76 6.21 -8.38
CA GLY A 17 -13.58 6.32 -7.17
C GLY A 17 -12.82 6.84 -5.94
N ILE A 18 -11.57 7.29 -6.09
CA ILE A 18 -10.78 7.80 -4.98
C ILE A 18 -10.88 9.33 -4.95
N ASP A 19 -11.63 9.82 -3.97
CA ASP A 19 -11.75 11.25 -3.67
C ASP A 19 -11.18 11.58 -2.28
N GLN A 20 -11.18 12.86 -1.92
CA GLN A 20 -10.68 13.30 -0.62
C GLN A 20 -11.48 12.72 0.54
N ALA A 21 -12.79 12.47 0.37
CA ALA A 21 -13.63 11.89 1.41
C ALA A 21 -13.22 10.44 1.70
N LEU A 22 -12.91 9.64 0.67
CA LEU A 22 -12.40 8.29 0.83
C LEU A 22 -11.04 8.28 1.52
N LEU A 23 -10.13 9.18 1.14
CA LEU A 23 -8.77 9.23 1.69
C LEU A 23 -8.70 9.63 3.17
N ILE A 24 -9.71 10.35 3.68
CA ILE A 24 -9.82 10.70 5.11
C ILE A 24 -10.80 9.81 5.88
N ALA A 25 -11.49 8.90 5.19
CA ALA A 25 -12.44 7.99 5.82
C ALA A 25 -11.71 7.05 6.80
N PRO A 26 -12.36 6.69 7.92
CA PRO A 26 -11.78 5.74 8.85
C PRO A 26 -11.54 4.39 8.16
N TYR A 27 -10.46 3.72 8.57
CA TYR A 27 -10.24 2.32 8.22
C TYR A 27 -11.47 1.48 8.62
N PRO A 28 -11.95 0.55 7.78
CA PRO A 28 -11.33 0.05 6.54
C PRO A 28 -11.88 0.65 5.24
N THR A 29 -12.53 1.82 5.24
CA THR A 29 -13.29 2.30 4.07
C THR A 29 -12.45 2.38 2.78
N TRP A 30 -11.30 3.07 2.86
CA TRP A 30 -10.35 3.15 1.74
C TRP A 30 -9.71 1.80 1.41
N TYR A 31 -9.34 1.02 2.44
CA TYR A 31 -8.81 -0.33 2.26
C TYR A 31 -9.76 -1.21 1.44
N SER A 32 -11.03 -1.27 1.86
CA SER A 32 -12.08 -2.05 1.24
C SER A 32 -12.35 -1.64 -0.20
N TYR A 33 -12.32 -0.33 -0.51
CA TYR A 33 -12.44 0.13 -1.90
C TYR A 33 -11.35 -0.50 -2.77
N VAL A 34 -10.07 -0.38 -2.37
CA VAL A 34 -8.94 -0.90 -3.14
C VAL A 34 -8.96 -2.42 -3.23
N MET A 35 -9.30 -3.13 -2.14
CA MET A 35 -9.35 -4.60 -2.14
C MET A 35 -10.44 -5.17 -3.06
N ASN A 36 -11.51 -4.41 -3.30
CA ASN A 36 -12.61 -4.80 -4.19
C ASN A 36 -12.43 -4.38 -5.66
N LEU A 37 -11.34 -3.68 -6.00
CA LEU A 37 -10.98 -3.43 -7.40
C LEU A 37 -10.69 -4.74 -8.13
N PRO A 38 -10.92 -4.81 -9.45
CA PRO A 38 -10.45 -5.96 -10.24
C PRO A 38 -8.93 -6.09 -10.12
N LEU A 39 -8.43 -7.32 -10.27
CA LEU A 39 -7.04 -7.65 -9.94
C LEU A 39 -6.00 -6.73 -10.64
N PRO A 40 -6.11 -6.42 -11.95
CA PRO A 40 -5.15 -5.53 -12.61
C PRO A 40 -5.10 -4.13 -12.00
N GLU A 41 -6.25 -3.53 -11.73
CA GLU A 41 -6.39 -2.21 -11.10
C GLU A 41 -5.86 -2.22 -9.67
N ARG A 42 -6.19 -3.26 -8.89
CA ARG A 42 -5.71 -3.41 -7.51
C ARG A 42 -4.20 -3.53 -7.43
N LEU A 43 -3.60 -4.44 -8.20
CA LEU A 43 -2.16 -4.67 -8.22
C LEU A 43 -1.42 -3.42 -8.71
N THR A 44 -1.94 -2.77 -9.76
CA THR A 44 -1.36 -1.52 -10.27
C THR A 44 -1.41 -0.41 -9.23
N TYR A 45 -2.54 -0.25 -8.54
CA TYR A 45 -2.68 0.76 -7.50
C TYR A 45 -1.66 0.57 -6.38
N VAL A 46 -1.59 -0.63 -5.79
CA VAL A 46 -0.67 -0.86 -4.66
C VAL A 46 0.79 -0.74 -5.06
N ALA A 47 1.15 -1.15 -6.29
CA ALA A 47 2.51 -1.02 -6.82
C ALA A 47 2.91 0.44 -7.05
N VAL A 48 2.06 1.23 -7.73
CA VAL A 48 2.33 2.64 -8.04
C VAL A 48 2.39 3.47 -6.77
N VAL A 49 1.45 3.28 -5.85
CA VAL A 49 1.45 3.98 -4.56
C VAL A 49 2.69 3.64 -3.76
N PHE A 50 3.05 2.36 -3.63
CA PHE A 50 4.26 1.94 -2.93
C PHE A 50 5.51 2.59 -3.53
N HIS A 51 5.67 2.51 -4.85
CA HIS A 51 6.79 3.14 -5.56
C HIS A 51 6.87 4.64 -5.27
N ASN A 52 5.76 5.37 -5.43
CA ASN A 52 5.72 6.82 -5.25
C ASN A 52 6.06 7.23 -3.81
N GLN A 53 5.54 6.53 -2.80
CA GLN A 53 5.85 6.87 -1.41
C GLN A 53 7.30 6.55 -1.05
N VAL A 54 7.81 5.40 -1.47
CA VAL A 54 9.20 5.00 -1.20
C VAL A 54 10.18 5.90 -1.92
N PHE A 55 9.89 6.30 -3.16
CA PHE A 55 10.72 7.22 -3.91
C PHE A 55 10.75 8.62 -3.27
N ASN A 56 9.61 9.11 -2.77
CA ASN A 56 9.52 10.46 -2.21
C ASN A 56 10.02 10.59 -0.77
N GLY A 57 9.85 9.57 0.08
CA GLY A 57 10.19 9.66 1.50
C GLY A 57 10.44 8.31 2.17
N GLY A 58 10.75 7.28 1.38
CA GLY A 58 11.05 5.94 1.87
C GLY A 58 9.85 5.23 2.52
N LEU A 59 10.16 4.13 3.19
CA LEU A 59 9.16 3.36 3.95
C LEU A 59 8.53 4.18 5.08
N TYR A 60 9.27 5.15 5.64
CA TYR A 60 8.72 6.07 6.63
C TYR A 60 7.48 6.77 6.10
N GLN A 61 7.58 7.40 4.92
CA GLN A 61 6.44 8.09 4.31
C GLN A 61 5.31 7.12 3.95
N TYR A 62 5.64 5.92 3.45
CA TYR A 62 4.65 4.89 3.13
C TYR A 62 3.77 4.50 4.34
N PHE A 63 4.40 4.27 5.50
CA PHE A 63 3.67 3.93 6.72
C PHE A 63 2.99 5.15 7.37
N PHE A 64 3.68 6.30 7.41
CA PHE A 64 3.16 7.53 8.00
C PHE A 64 1.90 8.03 7.29
N ASN A 65 1.87 7.98 5.95
CA ASN A 65 0.71 8.39 5.15
C ASN A 65 -0.40 7.32 5.09
N SER A 66 -0.34 6.31 5.97
CA SER A 66 -1.32 5.23 6.10
C SER A 66 -1.43 4.27 4.92
N TYR A 67 -0.54 4.36 3.93
CA TYR A 67 -0.48 3.37 2.84
C TYR A 67 0.01 1.99 3.33
N GLY A 68 0.60 1.94 4.53
CA GLY A 68 0.92 0.71 5.25
C GLY A 68 -0.25 -0.28 5.36
N GLN A 69 -1.51 0.19 5.33
CA GLN A 69 -2.70 -0.68 5.29
C GLN A 69 -2.72 -1.65 4.10
N PHE A 70 -2.00 -1.35 3.01
CA PHE A 70 -1.90 -2.20 1.82
C PHE A 70 -0.68 -3.12 1.81
N ALA A 71 0.17 -3.08 2.83
CA ALA A 71 1.51 -3.68 2.77
C ALA A 71 1.52 -5.18 2.42
N PHE A 72 0.55 -5.96 2.89
CA PHE A 72 0.45 -7.38 2.54
C PHE A 72 0.08 -7.61 1.06
N GLU A 73 -0.88 -6.85 0.52
CA GLU A 73 -1.23 -6.94 -0.90
C GLU A 73 -0.09 -6.38 -1.77
N THR A 74 0.63 -5.37 -1.30
CA THR A 74 1.85 -4.87 -1.95
C THR A 74 2.92 -5.96 -2.02
N ILE A 75 3.16 -6.73 -0.94
CA ILE A 75 4.11 -7.85 -0.97
C ILE A 75 3.70 -8.90 -2.00
N ASN A 76 2.42 -9.29 -2.01
CA ASN A 76 1.88 -10.23 -2.99
C ASN A 76 2.07 -9.71 -4.43
N CYS A 77 1.72 -8.44 -4.68
CA CYS A 77 1.94 -7.79 -5.97
C CYS A 77 3.42 -7.82 -6.40
N LEU A 78 4.32 -7.47 -5.49
CA LEU A 78 5.76 -7.46 -5.77
C LEU A 78 6.29 -8.86 -6.11
N GLN A 79 5.79 -9.89 -5.42
CA GLN A 79 6.12 -11.28 -5.74
C GLN A 79 5.60 -11.69 -7.12
N LEU A 80 4.35 -11.34 -7.46
CA LEU A 80 3.75 -11.66 -8.76
C LEU A 80 4.50 -11.03 -9.94
N ILE A 81 5.08 -9.84 -9.76
CA ILE A 81 5.88 -9.16 -10.80
C ILE A 81 7.38 -9.46 -10.72
N ASN A 82 7.80 -10.44 -9.90
CA ASN A 82 9.19 -10.83 -9.64
C ASN A 82 10.09 -9.72 -9.05
N ALA A 83 9.51 -8.72 -8.38
CA ALA A 83 10.21 -7.69 -7.62
C ALA A 83 10.58 -8.18 -6.20
N PHE A 84 11.26 -9.32 -6.12
CA PHE A 84 11.58 -9.99 -4.86
C PHE A 84 12.39 -9.15 -3.87
N PRO A 85 13.43 -8.38 -4.28
CA PRO A 85 14.18 -7.55 -3.34
C PRO A 85 13.30 -6.54 -2.60
N GLN A 86 12.36 -5.90 -3.32
CA GLN A 86 11.41 -4.95 -2.75
C GLN A 86 10.43 -5.66 -1.80
N ALA A 87 9.95 -6.85 -2.18
CA ALA A 87 9.10 -7.66 -1.32
C ALA A 87 9.79 -8.03 0.00
N VAL A 88 11.08 -8.38 -0.05
CA VAL A 88 11.91 -8.68 1.14
C VAL A 88 12.11 -7.45 2.02
N ILE A 89 12.38 -6.29 1.42
CA ILE A 89 12.56 -5.03 2.16
C ILE A 89 11.26 -4.67 2.91
N LEU A 90 10.12 -4.70 2.23
CA LEU A 90 8.83 -4.39 2.85
C LEU A 90 8.45 -5.41 3.92
N SER A 91 8.69 -6.70 3.67
CA SER A 91 8.43 -7.76 4.67
C SER A 91 9.28 -7.56 5.93
N THR A 92 10.57 -7.30 5.77
CA THR A 92 11.49 -7.02 6.88
C THR A 92 11.04 -5.81 7.70
N ALA A 93 10.55 -4.76 7.03
CA ALA A 93 10.02 -3.58 7.72
C ALA A 93 8.76 -3.89 8.54
N ILE A 94 7.84 -4.71 8.01
CA ILE A 94 6.66 -5.16 8.77
C ILE A 94 7.08 -5.99 9.98
N GLU A 95 8.03 -6.91 9.83
CA GLU A 95 8.54 -7.71 10.95
C GLU A 95 9.16 -6.82 12.04
N TYR A 96 9.92 -5.80 11.65
CA TYR A 96 10.45 -4.82 12.62
C TYR A 96 9.33 -4.09 13.37
N LEU A 97 8.26 -3.68 12.67
CA LEU A 97 7.10 -3.05 13.32
C LEU A 97 6.36 -4.02 14.24
N LYS A 98 6.24 -5.31 13.88
CA LYS A 98 5.67 -6.35 14.76
C LYS A 98 6.48 -6.56 16.03
N LEU A 99 7.81 -6.42 15.99
CA LEU A 99 8.63 -6.46 17.20
C LEU A 99 8.30 -5.32 18.17
N LYS A 100 7.84 -4.18 17.66
CA LYS A 100 7.43 -3.01 18.46
C LYS A 100 5.96 -3.05 18.88
N GLU A 101 5.11 -3.66 18.05
CA GLU A 101 3.69 -3.89 18.34
C GLU A 101 3.33 -5.34 17.94
N PRO A 102 3.50 -6.31 18.85
CA PRO A 102 3.24 -7.73 18.55
C PRO A 102 1.76 -8.05 18.34
N ASN A 103 0.86 -7.20 18.84
CA ASN A 103 -0.57 -7.36 18.60
C ASN A 103 -0.90 -6.88 17.17
N ILE A 104 -1.22 -7.83 16.29
CA ILE A 104 -1.43 -7.57 14.87
C ILE A 104 -2.59 -6.61 14.60
N GLU A 105 -3.68 -6.67 15.37
CA GLU A 105 -4.83 -5.78 15.21
C GLU A 105 -4.46 -4.34 15.56
N ARG A 106 -3.69 -4.15 16.64
CA ARG A 106 -3.16 -2.84 17.03
C ARG A 106 -2.14 -2.33 16.03
N LEU A 107 -1.28 -3.19 15.49
CA LEU A 107 -0.35 -2.81 14.44
C LEU A 107 -1.09 -2.33 13.19
N ILE A 108 -2.10 -3.10 12.73
CA ILE A 108 -2.95 -2.71 11.59
C ILE A 108 -3.62 -1.36 11.87
N ALA A 109 -4.19 -1.17 13.06
CA ALA A 109 -4.79 0.11 13.44
C ALA A 109 -3.77 1.26 13.39
N LYS A 110 -2.52 1.05 13.84
CA LYS A 110 -1.44 2.05 13.79
C LYS A 110 -1.01 2.39 12.36
N ILE A 111 -0.77 1.38 11.52
CA ILE A 111 -0.33 1.61 10.12
C ILE A 111 -1.45 2.12 9.21
N ALA A 112 -2.72 1.96 9.59
CA ALA A 112 -3.87 2.41 8.80
C ALA A 112 -4.42 3.78 9.22
N ASN A 113 -4.14 4.25 10.45
CA ASN A 113 -4.72 5.48 10.99
C ASN A 113 -3.66 6.51 11.41
N ARG A 114 -2.52 6.57 10.71
CA ARG A 114 -1.37 7.46 11.06
C ARG A 114 -0.91 7.34 12.52
N GLY A 115 -1.15 6.19 13.15
CA GLY A 115 -0.86 5.94 14.56
C GLY A 115 0.62 5.61 14.85
N LEU A 116 1.47 5.64 13.82
CA LEU A 116 2.92 5.61 13.95
C LEU A 116 3.45 7.04 14.15
N THR A 117 3.07 7.68 15.25
CA THR A 117 3.69 8.93 15.72
C THR A 117 4.73 8.60 16.79
N HIS A 118 5.81 9.39 16.83
CA HIS A 118 6.89 9.28 17.83
C HIS A 118 6.37 9.32 19.27
#